data_AF-A0AAN7K681-F1
#
_entry.id   AF-A0AAN7K681-F1
#
_cell.length_a   1.000
_cell.length_b   1.000
_cell.length_c   1.000
_cell.angle_alpha   90.00
_cell.angle_beta   90.00
_cell.angle_gamma   90.00
#
_symmetry.space_group_name_H-M   'P 1'
#
loop_
_entity.id
_entity.type
_entity.pdbx_description
1 polymer ?
#
loop_
_entity_poly.entity_id
_entity_poly.type
_entity_poly.pdbx_seq_one_letter_code
_entity_poly.pdbx_strand_id
1 'polypeptide(L)'
;MSGANNYAHSLICRNNHAMIPVLHYYMFVFYFGSETDEICGVMTHDARSCMDKPRKRGAKWTNMHIAPDEEIETFELDYDGKRDRWNGYDASTYSRVIERYEARDEAR
;
A
#
# COMPACT_ATOMS: atom_id res chain seq x y z
N MET A 1 23.14 15.29 2.74
CA MET A 1 22.50 15.51 1.42
C MET A 1 22.76 14.30 0.55
N SER A 2 21.83 13.33 0.54
CA SER A 2 21.69 12.29 -0.50
C SER A 2 20.57 11.35 -0.05
N GLY A 3 19.55 11.15 -0.87
CA GLY A 3 18.46 10.22 -0.58
C GLY A 3 17.21 10.54 -1.39
N ALA A 4 17.34 10.62 -2.71
CA ALA A 4 16.20 10.66 -3.62
C ALA A 4 15.68 9.22 -3.78
N ASN A 5 14.76 8.80 -2.93
CA ASN A 5 14.10 7.50 -3.07
C ASN A 5 12.72 7.69 -3.73
N ASN A 6 12.75 7.56 -5.06
CA ASN A 6 11.76 6.89 -5.93
C ASN A 6 10.27 6.91 -5.52
N TYR A 7 9.65 8.09 -5.55
CA TYR A 7 8.19 8.26 -5.59
C TYR A 7 7.68 8.17 -7.05
N ALA A 8 7.73 6.99 -7.67
CA ALA A 8 7.31 6.83 -9.07
C ALA A 8 5.86 6.33 -9.25
N HIS A 9 5.00 6.41 -8.24
CA HIS A 9 3.59 6.00 -8.35
C HIS A 9 2.55 7.09 -8.01
N SER A 10 2.97 8.30 -7.64
CA SER A 10 2.05 9.41 -7.30
C SER A 10 1.74 10.37 -8.46
N LEU A 11 2.31 10.15 -9.65
CA LEU A 11 2.22 11.09 -10.78
C LEU A 11 1.20 10.70 -11.87
N ILE A 12 0.56 9.52 -11.78
CA ILE A 12 -0.39 9.09 -12.82
C ILE A 12 -1.79 9.71 -12.65
N CYS A 13 -2.11 10.29 -11.47
CA CYS A 13 -3.47 10.75 -11.15
C CYS A 13 -3.64 12.24 -10.80
N ARG A 14 -2.77 13.15 -11.27
CA ARG A 14 -3.07 14.60 -11.19
C ARG A 14 -3.19 15.20 -12.58
N ASN A 15 -4.45 15.29 -13.01
CA ASN A 15 -4.93 16.06 -14.14
C ASN A 15 -4.13 17.36 -14.34
N ASN A 16 -3.43 17.47 -15.47
CA ASN A 16 -3.38 18.70 -16.24
C ASN A 16 -3.01 18.39 -17.69
N HIS A 17 -3.97 18.68 -18.57
CA HIS A 17 -3.84 18.70 -20.02
C HIS A 17 -2.72 19.67 -20.42
N ALA A 18 -1.53 19.16 -20.75
CA ALA A 18 -0.52 19.92 -21.47
C ALA A 18 0.32 19.00 -22.34
N MET A 19 -0.15 18.78 -23.57
CA MET A 19 0.62 18.49 -24.79
C MET A 19 2.03 17.88 -24.56
N ILE A 20 2.11 16.57 -24.31
CA ILE A 20 3.38 15.82 -24.28
C ILE A 20 3.46 14.97 -25.55
N PRO A 21 4.54 15.06 -26.34
CA PRO A 21 4.61 14.49 -27.68
C PRO A 21 4.52 12.96 -27.65
N VAL A 22 3.81 12.42 -28.65
CA VAL A 22 3.50 11.02 -28.98
C VAL A 22 4.58 9.95 -28.72
N LEU A 23 5.84 10.32 -28.49
CA LEU A 23 6.95 9.42 -28.17
C LEU A 23 6.93 8.90 -26.72
N HIS A 24 6.33 9.63 -25.77
CA HIS A 24 6.15 9.13 -24.39
C HIS A 24 5.08 8.04 -24.28
N TYR A 25 4.12 8.02 -25.21
CA TYR A 25 3.03 7.04 -25.21
C TYR A 25 3.53 5.62 -25.48
N TYR A 26 4.59 5.47 -26.29
CA TYR A 26 5.16 4.17 -26.63
C TYR A 26 6.10 3.60 -25.56
N MET A 27 6.68 4.42 -24.68
CA MET A 27 7.47 3.94 -23.54
C MET A 27 6.61 3.49 -22.36
N PHE A 28 5.40 4.04 -22.20
CA PHE A 28 4.50 3.67 -21.10
C PHE A 28 3.88 2.27 -21.27
N VAL A 29 3.67 1.82 -22.51
CA VAL A 29 3.05 0.52 -22.81
C VAL A 29 4.02 -0.66 -22.65
N PHE A 30 5.34 -0.42 -22.72
CA PHE A 30 6.36 -1.48 -22.67
C PHE A 30 6.90 -1.80 -21.26
N TYR A 31 6.53 -1.03 -20.24
CA TYR A 31 6.98 -1.19 -18.85
C TYR A 31 6.00 -1.97 -17.94
N PHE A 32 4.91 -2.53 -18.48
CA PHE A 32 4.08 -3.53 -17.77
C PHE A 32 4.60 -4.95 -18.06
N GLY A 33 5.86 -5.18 -17.68
CA GLY A 33 6.50 -6.50 -17.66
C GLY A 33 5.75 -7.44 -16.71
N SER A 34 5.86 -8.74 -16.98
CA SER A 34 5.10 -9.89 -16.46
C SER A 34 5.06 -10.10 -14.93
N GLU A 35 5.47 -9.13 -14.13
CA GLU A 35 5.70 -9.24 -12.68
C GLU A 35 4.65 -8.48 -11.84
N THR A 36 3.65 -7.84 -12.47
CA THR A 36 2.52 -7.22 -11.74
C THR A 36 1.44 -8.25 -11.41
N ASP A 37 0.89 -8.21 -10.21
CA ASP A 37 -0.30 -8.98 -9.88
C ASP A 37 -1.47 -8.64 -10.82
N GLU A 38 -2.14 -9.67 -11.32
CA GLU A 38 -3.26 -9.51 -12.24
C GLU A 38 -4.50 -8.97 -11.53
N ILE A 39 -4.62 -9.12 -10.20
CA ILE A 39 -5.82 -8.72 -9.45
C ILE A 39 -5.70 -7.29 -8.94
N CYS A 40 -4.67 -6.98 -8.15
CA CYS A 40 -4.50 -5.67 -7.51
C CYS A 40 -3.51 -4.74 -8.24
N GLY A 41 -2.67 -5.28 -9.13
CA GLY A 41 -1.70 -4.51 -9.92
C GLY A 41 -0.40 -4.17 -9.20
N VAL A 42 -0.15 -4.76 -8.03
CA VAL A 42 1.03 -4.55 -7.19
C VAL A 42 2.15 -5.53 -7.57
N MET A 43 3.40 -5.15 -7.33
CA MET A 43 4.58 -5.97 -7.69
C MET A 43 5.11 -6.85 -6.54
N THR A 44 4.59 -6.68 -5.33
CA THR A 44 5.13 -7.29 -4.09
C THR A 44 4.69 -8.74 -3.87
N HIS A 45 3.60 -9.18 -4.51
CA HIS A 45 2.99 -10.49 -4.26
C HIS A 45 2.31 -11.07 -5.50
N ASP A 46 2.15 -12.39 -5.51
CA ASP A 46 1.47 -13.11 -6.58
C ASP A 46 -0.06 -13.04 -6.45
N ALA A 47 -0.77 -13.27 -7.56
CA ALA A 47 -2.24 -13.36 -7.63
C ALA A 47 -2.86 -14.35 -6.64
N ARG A 48 -2.11 -15.39 -6.25
CA ARG A 48 -2.59 -16.39 -5.29
C ARG A 48 -2.54 -15.88 -3.85
N SER A 49 -1.58 -15.03 -3.52
CA SER A 49 -1.42 -14.40 -2.20
C SER A 49 -2.12 -13.05 -2.07
N CYS A 50 -2.79 -12.62 -3.13
CA CYS A 50 -3.50 -11.36 -3.17
C CYS A 50 -4.62 -11.33 -2.12
N MET A 51 -4.64 -10.26 -1.33
CA MET A 51 -5.68 -10.01 -0.32
C MET A 51 -6.97 -9.47 -0.93
N ASP A 52 -6.91 -8.98 -2.17
CA ASP A 52 -8.07 -8.51 -2.90
C ASP A 52 -8.94 -9.66 -3.42
N LYS A 53 -10.24 -9.42 -3.46
CA LYS A 53 -11.20 -10.37 -4.02
C LYS A 53 -10.88 -10.65 -5.51
N PRO A 54 -10.78 -11.92 -5.94
CA PRO A 54 -10.55 -12.27 -7.34
C PRO A 54 -11.56 -11.61 -8.29
N ARG A 55 -11.06 -10.92 -9.30
CA ARG A 55 -11.86 -10.15 -10.29
C ARG A 55 -11.99 -10.95 -11.59
N LYS A 56 -13.08 -10.75 -12.33
CA LYS A 56 -13.28 -11.36 -13.67
C LYS A 56 -12.40 -10.69 -14.74
N ARG A 57 -12.16 -9.39 -14.60
CA ARG A 57 -11.17 -8.64 -15.36
C ARG A 57 -10.20 -8.01 -14.37
N GLY A 58 -8.94 -8.41 -14.49
CA GLY A 58 -7.86 -7.99 -13.60
C GLY A 58 -7.37 -6.57 -13.85
N ALA A 59 -6.72 -5.98 -12.85
CA ALA A 59 -6.15 -4.64 -12.92
C ALA A 59 -5.14 -4.48 -14.07
N LYS A 60 -4.41 -5.55 -14.42
CA LYS A 60 -3.52 -5.62 -15.60
C LYS A 60 -4.18 -5.22 -16.92
N TRP A 61 -5.48 -5.50 -17.06
CA TRP A 61 -6.22 -5.25 -18.30
C TRP A 61 -7.06 -3.98 -18.25
N THR A 62 -7.53 -3.60 -17.05
CA THR A 62 -8.41 -2.44 -16.88
C THR A 62 -7.69 -1.18 -16.43
N ASN A 63 -6.43 -1.26 -15.97
CA ASN A 63 -5.60 -0.16 -15.47
C ASN A 63 -6.36 0.79 -14.50
N MET A 64 -7.32 0.23 -13.76
CA MET A 64 -8.22 0.92 -12.85
C MET A 64 -8.16 0.23 -11.50
N HIS A 65 -8.17 1.02 -10.43
CA HIS A 65 -8.09 0.54 -9.04
C HIS A 65 -6.83 -0.30 -8.77
N ILE A 66 -5.66 0.32 -9.01
CA ILE A 66 -4.35 -0.22 -8.67
C ILE A 66 -4.08 0.10 -7.19
N ALA A 67 -3.73 -0.92 -6.41
CA ALA A 67 -3.36 -0.75 -5.01
C ALA A 67 -1.92 -0.18 -4.91
N PRO A 68 -1.58 0.59 -3.85
CA PRO A 68 -0.21 0.97 -3.60
C PRO A 68 0.63 -0.27 -3.23
N ASP A 69 1.92 -0.27 -3.58
CA ASP A 69 2.84 -1.33 -3.18
C ASP A 69 3.03 -1.34 -1.65
N GLU A 70 3.10 -2.53 -1.05
CA GLU A 70 3.44 -2.68 0.36
C GLU A 70 4.94 -2.52 0.62
N GLU A 71 5.29 -1.88 1.75
CA GLU A 71 6.66 -1.81 2.23
C GLU A 71 7.00 -3.09 2.99
N ILE A 72 7.97 -3.85 2.46
CA ILE A 72 8.44 -5.09 3.09
C ILE A 72 9.53 -4.75 4.09
N GLU A 73 9.16 -4.59 5.36
CA GLU A 73 10.09 -4.40 6.45
C GLU A 73 10.63 -5.73 6.98
N THR A 74 11.96 -5.90 7.03
CA THR A 74 12.59 -7.08 7.63
C THR A 74 13.10 -6.77 9.03
N PHE A 75 12.43 -7.31 10.05
CA PHE A 75 12.86 -7.16 11.45
C PHE A 75 13.53 -8.43 11.97
N GLU A 76 14.79 -8.32 12.38
CA GLU A 76 15.47 -9.37 13.14
C GLU A 76 15.15 -9.21 14.62
N LEU A 77 14.17 -10.00 15.08
CA LEU A 77 13.75 -10.02 16.48
C LEU A 77 14.18 -11.32 17.18
N ASP A 78 14.53 -11.18 18.46
CA ASP A 78 14.81 -12.29 19.38
C ASP A 78 13.56 -13.15 19.65
N TYR A 79 13.74 -14.31 20.32
CA TYR A 79 12.66 -15.26 20.60
C TYR A 79 11.46 -14.62 21.35
N ASP A 80 11.76 -13.73 22.30
CA ASP A 80 10.74 -13.01 23.09
C ASP A 80 10.12 -11.87 22.26
N GLY A 81 10.92 -11.10 21.51
CA GLY A 81 10.43 -10.03 20.65
C GLY A 81 9.46 -10.49 19.55
N LYS A 82 9.63 -11.71 19.02
CA LYS A 82 8.67 -12.32 18.07
C LYS A 82 7.33 -12.70 18.71
N ARG A 83 7.28 -12.87 20.03
CA ARG A 83 6.09 -13.30 20.78
C ARG A 83 5.49 -12.22 21.66
N ASP A 84 6.13 -11.07 21.74
CA ASP A 84 5.60 -9.95 22.51
C ASP A 84 4.23 -9.55 21.96
N ARG A 85 3.22 -9.70 22.81
CA ARG A 85 1.83 -9.38 22.52
C ARG A 85 1.63 -7.89 22.22
N TRP A 86 2.57 -7.05 22.65
CA TRP A 86 2.51 -5.61 22.46
C TRP A 86 3.35 -5.12 21.28
N ASN A 87 3.85 -6.02 20.43
CA ASN A 87 4.56 -5.61 19.23
C ASN A 87 3.62 -4.83 18.28
N GLY A 88 4.07 -3.65 17.85
CA GLY A 88 3.25 -2.73 17.03
C GLY A 88 2.15 -1.97 17.80
N TYR A 89 2.18 -1.94 19.13
CA TYR A 89 1.22 -1.16 19.91
C TYR A 89 1.49 0.35 19.79
N ASP A 90 0.51 1.09 19.26
CA ASP A 90 0.54 2.55 19.25
C ASP A 90 0.04 3.10 20.59
N ALA A 91 0.94 3.75 21.34
CA ALA A 91 0.64 4.38 22.62
C ALA A 91 -0.48 5.44 22.52
N SER A 92 -0.67 6.05 21.35
CA SER A 92 -1.75 7.02 21.13
C SER A 92 -3.14 6.40 21.24
N THR A 93 -3.28 5.10 20.95
CA THR A 93 -4.55 4.37 21.00
C THR A 93 -5.06 4.20 22.44
N TYR A 94 -4.19 4.34 23.44
CA TYR A 94 -4.59 4.28 24.85
C TYR A 94 -5.57 5.39 25.25
N SER A 95 -5.56 6.53 24.55
CA SER A 95 -6.53 7.63 24.71
C SER A 95 -7.99 7.15 24.71
N ARG A 96 -8.36 6.27 23.77
CA ARG A 96 -9.72 5.72 23.65
C ARG A 96 -10.16 4.91 24.86
N VAL A 97 -9.21 4.32 25.58
CA VAL A 97 -9.48 3.58 26.81
C VAL A 97 -9.82 4.56 27.93
N ILE A 98 -9.06 5.65 28.05
CA ILE A 98 -9.32 6.73 29.01
C ILE A 98 -10.72 7.31 28.79
N GLU A 99 -11.04 7.70 27.55
CA GLU A 99 -12.36 8.24 27.19
C GLU A 99 -13.51 7.30 27.58
N ARG A 100 -13.34 5.99 27.37
CA ARG A 100 -14.35 4.99 27.76
C ARG A 100 -14.55 4.93 29.27
N TYR A 101 -13.48 5.07 30.06
CA TYR A 101 -13.58 5.06 31.52
C TYR A 101 -14.21 6.35 32.04
N GLU A 102 -13.83 7.51 31.49
CA GLU A 102 -14.43 8.80 31.83
C GLU A 102 -15.94 8.81 31.56
N ALA A 103 -16.38 8.34 30.39
CA ALA A 103 -17.80 8.25 30.05
C ALA A 103 -18.57 7.28 30.96
N ARG A 104 -17.94 6.18 31.39
CA ARG A 104 -18.55 5.25 32.36
C ARG A 104 -18.70 5.90 33.73
N ASP A 105 -17.71 6.67 34.15
CA ASP A 105 -17.70 7.32 35.46
C ASP A 105 -18.68 8.51 35.50
N GLU A 106 -18.90 9.21 34.38
CA GLU A 106 -19.95 10.23 34.25
C GLU A 106 -21.38 9.64 34.30
N ALA A 107 -21.56 8.41 33.82
CA ALA A 107 -22.85 7.71 33.84
C ALA A 107 -23.19 7.06 35.20
N ARG A 108 -22.31 7.17 36.21
CA ARG A 108 -22.45 6.56 37.53
C ARG A 108 -22.99 7.55 38.55
#